data_AF-A0A7C1C209-F1
#
_entry.id   AF-A0A7C1C209-F1
#
_cell.length_a   1.000
_cell.length_b   1.000
_cell.length_c   1.000
_cell.angle_alpha   90.00
_cell.angle_beta   90.00
_cell.angle_gamma   90.00
#
_symmetry.space_group_name_H-M   'P 1'
#
loop_
_entity.id
_entity.type
_entity.pdbx_description
1 polymer ?
#
loop_
_entity_poly.entity_id
_entity_poly.type
_entity_poly.pdbx_seq_one_letter_code
_entity_poly.pdbx_strand_id
1 'polypeptide(L)'
;KPVNENVRNLIDRELKEGVKTIAYYINFTEKVKKTKRQILEFFVQAKNENKVIVGYGAPGKGNTLLNYCGIRTDFLDYTVDINPAKHNHYLPGTLIPIFEPEKIRETKPDYVFILPWNLKDEIIVQHDYIREWGGKFVIPVPELTIS
;
A
#
# COMPACT_ATOMS: atom_id res chain seq x y z
N LYS A 1 -39.23 12.08 -6.16
CA LYS A 1 -39.09 11.18 -4.99
C LYS A 1 -38.70 12.04 -3.79
N PRO A 2 -39.27 11.83 -2.58
CA PRO A 2 -38.85 12.57 -1.38
C PRO A 2 -37.43 12.18 -0.96
N VAL A 3 -36.70 13.11 -0.34
CA VAL A 3 -35.34 12.88 0.18
C VAL A 3 -35.42 12.03 1.45
N ASN A 4 -34.66 10.93 1.48
CA ASN A 4 -34.60 10.01 2.61
C ASN A 4 -33.82 10.62 3.80
N GLU A 5 -34.20 10.30 5.03
CA GLU A 5 -33.54 10.74 6.27
C GLU A 5 -32.05 10.35 6.34
N ASN A 6 -31.68 9.21 5.76
CA ASN A 6 -30.28 8.78 5.66
C ASN A 6 -29.40 9.81 4.93
N VAL A 7 -29.97 10.54 3.97
CA VAL A 7 -29.25 11.62 3.26
C VAL A 7 -28.97 12.79 4.20
N ARG A 8 -29.94 13.16 5.05
CA ARG A 8 -29.77 14.25 6.03
C ARG A 8 -28.73 13.87 7.08
N ASN A 9 -28.79 12.64 7.60
CA ASN A 9 -27.83 12.14 8.58
C ASN A 9 -26.39 12.11 8.02
N LEU A 10 -26.21 11.74 6.75
CA LEU A 10 -24.90 11.75 6.10
C LEU A 10 -24.36 13.18 5.95
N ILE A 11 -25.21 14.12 5.50
CA ILE A 11 -24.85 15.54 5.37
C ILE A 11 -24.44 16.11 6.73
N ASP A 12 -25.22 15.87 7.78
CA ASP A 12 -24.91 16.37 9.12
C ASP A 12 -23.59 15.82 9.65
N ARG A 13 -23.28 14.55 9.34
CA ARG A 13 -21.98 13.96 9.67
C ARG A 13 -20.84 14.62 8.89
N GLU A 14 -20.98 14.79 7.58
CA GLU A 14 -19.99 15.47 6.74
C GLU A 14 -19.71 16.90 7.22
N LEU A 15 -20.75 17.64 7.58
CA LEU A 15 -20.63 19.00 8.10
C LEU A 15 -19.93 19.03 9.47
N LYS A 16 -20.25 18.10 10.37
CA LYS A 16 -19.58 17.95 11.67
C LYS A 16 -18.10 17.60 11.54
N GLU A 17 -17.75 16.73 10.59
CA GLU A 17 -16.35 16.41 10.26
C GLU A 17 -15.62 17.60 9.62
N GLY A 18 -16.34 18.61 9.14
CA GLY A 18 -15.76 19.82 8.56
C GLY A 18 -15.30 19.65 7.11
N VAL A 19 -15.83 18.68 6.36
CA VAL A 19 -15.39 18.37 4.97
C VAL A 19 -15.59 19.54 4.00
N LYS A 20 -16.42 20.54 4.36
CA LYS A 20 -16.63 21.78 3.62
C LYS A 20 -15.66 22.91 3.99
N THR A 21 -14.70 22.64 4.89
CA THR A 21 -13.73 23.64 5.36
C THR A 21 -12.35 23.34 4.81
N ILE A 22 -11.57 24.40 4.54
CA ILE A 22 -10.17 24.24 4.12
C ILE A 22 -9.30 23.58 5.20
N ALA A 23 -9.60 23.85 6.47
CA ALA A 23 -8.89 23.30 7.63
C ALA A 23 -8.89 21.76 7.64
N TYR A 24 -9.99 21.14 7.22
CA TYR A 24 -10.08 19.68 7.09
C TYR A 24 -9.01 19.11 6.14
N TYR A 25 -8.84 19.73 4.98
CA TYR A 25 -7.87 19.29 3.96
C TYR A 25 -6.42 19.63 4.30
N ILE A 26 -6.18 20.75 5.00
CA ILE A 26 -4.86 21.07 5.55
C ILE A 26 -4.44 20.00 6.57
N ASN A 27 -5.33 19.64 7.49
CA ASN A 27 -5.06 18.59 8.48
C ASN A 27 -4.85 17.22 7.81
N PHE A 28 -5.59 16.91 6.74
CA PHE A 28 -5.39 15.70 5.95
C PHE A 28 -4.00 15.69 5.28
N THR A 29 -3.51 16.83 4.80
CA THR A 29 -2.17 16.94 4.20
C THR A 29 -1.09 16.56 5.20
N GLU A 30 -1.20 16.97 6.46
CA GLU A 30 -0.25 16.58 7.51
C GLU A 30 -0.32 15.08 7.83
N LYS A 31 -1.51 14.47 7.79
CA LYS A 31 -1.66 13.01 7.89
C LYS A 31 -0.94 12.29 6.75
N VAL A 32 -1.12 12.75 5.50
CA VAL A 32 -0.43 12.19 4.33
C VAL A 32 1.10 12.30 4.46
N LYS A 33 1.61 13.44 4.91
CA LYS A 33 3.06 13.63 5.17
C LYS A 33 3.57 12.70 6.27
N LYS A 34 2.81 12.52 7.36
CA LYS A 34 3.15 11.58 8.45
C LYS A 34 3.24 10.15 7.91
N THR A 35 2.22 9.69 7.18
CA THR A 35 2.22 8.34 6.58
C THR A 35 3.39 8.16 5.62
N LYS A 36 3.71 9.15 4.78
CA LYS A 36 4.90 9.10 3.91
C LYS A 36 6.20 8.91 4.69
N ARG A 37 6.41 9.65 5.79
CA ARG A 37 7.61 9.52 6.62
C ARG A 37 7.71 8.13 7.24
N GLN A 38 6.61 7.61 7.81
CA GLN A 38 6.58 6.25 8.39
C GLN A 38 6.91 5.17 7.34
N ILE A 39 6.37 5.29 6.12
CA ILE A 39 6.71 4.38 5.02
C ILE A 39 8.21 4.45 4.70
N LEU A 40 8.76 5.65 4.54
CA LEU A 40 10.18 5.81 4.22
C LEU A 40 11.11 5.33 5.33
N GLU A 41 10.78 5.62 6.59
CA GLU A 41 11.49 5.11 7.76
C GLU A 41 11.54 3.58 7.76
N PHE A 42 10.40 2.93 7.52
CA PHE A 42 10.34 1.47 7.38
C PHE A 42 11.27 0.95 6.29
N PHE A 43 11.20 1.51 5.07
CA PHE A 43 12.01 1.07 3.94
C PHE A 43 13.51 1.25 4.19
N VAL A 44 13.91 2.41 4.73
CA VAL A 44 15.31 2.70 5.08
C VAL A 44 15.81 1.76 6.16
N GLN A 45 15.04 1.54 7.23
CA GLN A 45 15.41 0.63 8.29
C GLN A 45 15.60 -0.80 7.77
N ALA A 46 14.62 -1.31 7.04
CA ALA A 46 14.67 -2.66 6.48
C ALA A 46 15.88 -2.83 5.55
N LYS A 47 16.20 -1.85 4.70
CA LYS A 47 17.41 -1.92 3.84
C LYS A 47 18.72 -1.85 4.63
N ASN A 48 18.81 -1.04 5.69
CA ASN A 48 19.97 -1.05 6.58
C ASN A 48 20.17 -2.39 7.30
N GLU A 49 19.09 -3.13 7.54
CA GLU A 49 19.09 -4.49 8.08
C GLU A 49 19.32 -5.57 7.00
N ASN A 50 19.63 -5.17 5.74
CA ASN A 50 19.77 -6.05 4.58
C ASN A 50 18.54 -6.91 4.29
N LYS A 51 17.33 -6.39 4.59
CA LYS A 51 16.06 -7.08 4.38
C LYS A 51 15.58 -6.95 2.94
N VAL A 52 15.00 -8.05 2.44
CA VAL A 52 14.36 -8.10 1.12
C VAL A 52 12.91 -7.66 1.24
N ILE A 53 12.52 -6.70 0.40
CA ILE A 53 11.16 -6.14 0.39
C ILE A 53 10.62 -6.24 -1.03
N VAL A 54 9.44 -6.82 -1.17
CA VAL A 54 8.75 -6.98 -2.46
C VAL A 54 7.33 -6.46 -2.35
N GLY A 55 6.75 -6.06 -3.48
CA GLY A 55 5.36 -5.64 -3.56
C GLY A 55 4.42 -6.81 -3.81
N TYR A 56 3.18 -6.67 -3.33
CA TYR A 56 2.05 -7.46 -3.79
C TYR A 56 1.02 -6.54 -4.45
N GLY A 57 0.66 -6.86 -5.69
CA GLY A 57 -0.24 -6.12 -6.58
C GLY A 57 0.44 -4.98 -7.36
N ALA A 58 -0.18 -4.59 -8.47
CA ALA A 58 0.20 -3.43 -9.28
C ALA A 58 -1.02 -2.52 -9.57
N PRO A 59 -1.72 -1.98 -8.54
CA PRO A 59 -2.88 -1.11 -8.74
C PRO A 59 -2.48 0.36 -8.99
N GLY A 60 -3.34 1.14 -9.64
CA GLY A 60 -3.10 2.57 -9.89
C GLY A 60 -2.80 3.38 -8.62
N LYS A 61 -3.51 3.12 -7.52
CA LYS A 61 -3.25 3.78 -6.22
C LYS A 61 -1.89 3.43 -5.61
N GLY A 62 -1.39 2.22 -5.88
CA GLY A 62 -0.05 1.79 -5.46
C GLY A 62 1.01 2.61 -6.18
N ASN A 63 0.83 2.84 -7.49
CA ASN A 63 1.75 3.66 -8.28
C ASN A 63 1.83 5.10 -7.76
N THR A 64 0.69 5.72 -7.42
CA THR A 64 0.69 7.06 -6.81
C THR A 64 1.46 7.08 -5.50
N LEU A 65 1.23 6.09 -4.63
CA LEU A 65 1.92 5.99 -3.34
C LEU A 65 3.43 5.87 -3.52
N LEU A 66 3.89 4.94 -4.37
CA LEU A 66 5.31 4.70 -4.59
C LEU A 66 6.00 5.91 -5.22
N ASN A 67 5.40 6.53 -6.25
CA ASN A 67 5.94 7.73 -6.88
C ASN A 67 5.98 8.92 -5.90
N TYR A 68 4.93 9.14 -5.12
CA TYR A 68 4.89 10.22 -4.12
C TYR A 68 5.93 10.03 -3.01
N CYS A 69 6.14 8.79 -2.57
CA CYS A 69 7.14 8.46 -1.57
C CYS A 69 8.57 8.46 -2.16
N GLY A 70 8.72 8.28 -3.47
CA GLY A 70 10.03 8.16 -4.13
C GLY A 70 10.64 6.76 -3.99
N ILE A 71 9.81 5.73 -3.82
CA ILE A 71 10.23 4.34 -3.63
C ILE A 71 10.47 3.71 -5.02
N ARG A 72 11.70 3.26 -5.27
CA ARG A 72 12.12 2.65 -6.54
C ARG A 72 12.74 1.28 -6.28
N THR A 73 13.46 0.76 -7.28
CA THR A 73 14.12 -0.55 -7.25
C THR A 73 15.27 -0.66 -6.25
N ASP A 74 15.73 0.45 -5.67
CA ASP A 74 16.64 0.48 -4.52
C ASP A 74 15.95 0.07 -3.21
N PHE A 75 14.64 0.26 -3.11
CA PHE A 75 13.82 -0.05 -1.94
C PHE A 75 12.89 -1.25 -2.12
N LEU A 76 12.26 -1.39 -3.29
CA LEU A 76 11.31 -2.45 -3.59
C LEU A 76 11.80 -3.24 -4.82
N ASP A 77 12.25 -4.46 -4.58
CA ASP A 77 13.04 -5.21 -5.57
C ASP A 77 12.19 -5.59 -6.80
N TYR A 78 10.93 -5.96 -6.55
CA TYR A 78 9.91 -6.24 -7.56
C TYR A 78 8.52 -6.18 -6.93
N THR A 79 7.46 -6.29 -7.74
CA THR A 79 6.11 -6.60 -7.28
C THR A 79 5.54 -7.81 -8.02
N VAL A 80 4.56 -8.48 -7.43
CA VAL A 80 3.77 -9.50 -8.15
C VAL A 80 2.36 -9.00 -8.42
N ASP A 81 1.67 -9.52 -9.42
CA ASP A 81 0.23 -9.27 -9.60
C ASP A 81 -0.45 -10.54 -10.11
N ILE A 82 -1.72 -10.76 -9.75
CA ILE A 82 -2.46 -11.94 -10.21
C ILE A 82 -2.87 -11.83 -11.69
N ASN A 83 -2.87 -10.62 -12.27
CA ASN A 83 -3.27 -10.40 -13.65
C ASN A 83 -2.09 -10.68 -14.60
N PRO A 84 -2.16 -11.72 -15.44
CA PRO A 84 -1.08 -12.09 -16.36
C PRO A 84 -0.72 -11.00 -17.36
N ALA A 85 -1.67 -10.14 -17.72
CA ALA A 85 -1.43 -9.04 -18.65
C ALA A 85 -0.41 -8.00 -18.13
N LYS A 86 -0.11 -8.00 -16.83
CA LYS A 86 0.87 -7.10 -16.22
C LYS A 86 2.26 -7.72 -16.06
N HIS A 87 2.39 -9.04 -16.18
CA HIS A 87 3.67 -9.71 -15.97
C HIS A 87 4.67 -9.28 -17.04
N ASN A 88 5.96 -9.31 -16.71
CA ASN A 88 7.07 -8.85 -17.56
C ASN A 88 6.98 -7.36 -17.98
N HIS A 89 6.13 -6.59 -17.31
CA HIS A 89 6.09 -5.12 -17.42
C HIS A 89 6.63 -4.48 -16.14
N TYR A 90 6.61 -3.16 -16.11
CA TYR A 90 7.11 -2.35 -15.00
C TYR A 90 6.03 -1.42 -14.47
N LEU A 91 6.11 -1.11 -13.18
CA LEU A 91 5.29 -0.05 -12.60
C LEU A 91 5.66 1.30 -13.23
N PRO A 92 4.66 2.11 -13.64
CA PRO A 92 4.90 3.40 -14.28
C PRO A 92 5.61 4.38 -13.33
N GLY A 93 6.65 5.04 -13.83
CA GLY A 93 7.44 6.03 -13.11
C GLY A 93 8.52 5.43 -12.21
N THR A 94 8.21 4.41 -11.42
CA THR A 94 9.17 3.77 -10.49
C THR A 94 10.02 2.69 -11.13
N LEU A 95 9.57 2.12 -12.25
CA LEU A 95 10.25 1.08 -13.02
C LEU A 95 10.52 -0.21 -12.22
N ILE A 96 9.67 -0.50 -11.25
CA ILE A 96 9.74 -1.75 -10.48
C ILE A 96 9.14 -2.88 -11.34
N PRO A 97 9.86 -4.00 -11.56
CA PRO A 97 9.38 -5.09 -12.40
C PRO A 97 8.19 -5.81 -11.78
N ILE A 98 7.29 -6.33 -12.62
CA ILE A 98 6.08 -7.06 -12.24
C ILE A 98 6.21 -8.53 -12.65
N PHE A 99 6.10 -9.44 -11.68
CA PHE A 99 6.16 -10.88 -11.87
C PHE A 99 4.84 -11.58 -11.51
N GLU A 100 4.80 -12.89 -11.74
CA GLU A 100 3.74 -13.77 -11.24
C GLU A 100 3.87 -14.05 -9.72
N PRO A 101 2.75 -14.32 -9.02
CA PRO A 101 2.74 -14.51 -7.55
C PRO A 101 3.69 -15.57 -7.02
N GLU A 102 3.93 -16.63 -7.81
CA GLU A 102 4.83 -17.74 -7.51
C GLU A 102 6.25 -17.28 -7.16
N LYS A 103 6.68 -16.14 -7.72
CA LYS A 103 7.98 -15.53 -7.44
C LYS A 103 8.23 -15.31 -5.95
N ILE A 104 7.18 -15.03 -5.15
CA ILE A 104 7.32 -14.85 -3.70
C ILE A 104 7.83 -16.12 -3.01
N ARG A 105 7.36 -17.31 -3.43
CA ARG A 105 7.82 -18.58 -2.85
C ARG A 105 9.25 -18.91 -3.23
N GLU A 106 9.67 -18.50 -4.42
CA GLU A 106 11.04 -18.70 -4.90
C GLU A 106 12.05 -17.85 -4.12
N THR A 107 11.73 -16.58 -3.89
CA THR A 107 12.67 -15.60 -3.31
C THR A 107 12.58 -15.49 -1.80
N LYS A 108 11.45 -15.90 -1.19
CA LYS A 108 11.21 -15.87 0.26
C LYS A 108 11.57 -14.53 0.91
N PRO A 109 10.93 -13.42 0.51
CA PRO A 109 11.26 -12.08 1.00
C PRO A 109 10.96 -11.93 2.49
N ASP A 110 11.69 -11.05 3.19
CA ASP A 110 11.41 -10.71 4.58
C ASP A 110 10.09 -9.93 4.72
N TYR A 111 9.79 -9.06 3.75
CA TYR A 111 8.60 -8.21 3.77
C TYR A 111 7.86 -8.22 2.44
N VAL A 112 6.53 -8.35 2.52
CA VAL A 112 5.60 -8.20 1.40
C VAL A 112 4.73 -6.96 1.61
N PHE A 113 5.00 -5.93 0.82
CA PHE A 113 4.34 -4.64 0.85
C PHE A 113 3.03 -4.66 0.03
N ILE A 114 1.89 -4.57 0.70
CA ILE A 114 0.56 -4.71 0.08
C ILE A 114 0.14 -3.38 -0.58
N LEU A 115 0.24 -3.31 -1.90
CA LEU A 115 -0.18 -2.15 -2.70
C LEU A 115 -1.71 -2.04 -2.88
N PRO A 116 -2.49 -3.11 -3.02
CA PRO A 116 -3.95 -3.07 -2.95
C PRO A 116 -4.43 -3.23 -1.50
N TRP A 117 -4.07 -2.29 -0.62
CA TRP A 117 -4.35 -2.34 0.82
C TRP A 117 -5.85 -2.45 1.19
N ASN A 118 -6.76 -2.20 0.26
CA ASN A 118 -8.20 -2.42 0.45
C ASN A 118 -8.58 -3.91 0.43
N LEU A 119 -7.69 -4.80 -0.02
CA LEU A 119 -7.86 -6.25 -0.07
C LEU A 119 -6.87 -6.94 0.88
N LYS A 120 -6.35 -6.21 1.88
CA LYS A 120 -5.25 -6.69 2.72
C LYS A 120 -5.60 -8.00 3.43
N ASP A 121 -6.84 -8.13 3.91
CA ASP A 121 -7.24 -9.26 4.74
C ASP A 121 -7.35 -10.52 3.87
N GLU A 122 -7.95 -10.40 2.67
CA GLU A 122 -8.01 -11.49 1.69
C GLU A 122 -6.62 -11.90 1.20
N ILE A 123 -5.74 -10.94 0.93
CA ILE A 123 -4.38 -11.20 0.47
C ILE A 123 -3.57 -11.92 1.54
N ILE A 124 -3.63 -11.45 2.80
CA ILE A 124 -2.93 -12.08 3.92
C ILE A 124 -3.41 -13.51 4.11
N VAL A 125 -4.72 -13.75 4.09
CA VAL A 125 -5.29 -15.11 4.24
C VAL A 125 -4.85 -16.03 3.09
N GLN A 126 -4.91 -15.55 1.84
CA GLN A 126 -4.50 -16.35 0.68
C GLN A 126 -3.00 -16.64 0.64
N HIS A 127 -2.19 -15.80 1.29
CA HIS A 127 -0.73 -15.86 1.25
C HIS A 127 -0.11 -16.16 2.62
N ASP A 128 -0.87 -16.74 3.56
CA ASP A 128 -0.42 -16.99 4.94
C ASP A 128 0.86 -17.86 5.01
N TYR A 129 1.08 -18.66 3.96
CA TYR A 129 2.32 -19.41 3.74
C TYR A 129 3.61 -18.57 3.82
N ILE A 130 3.52 -17.24 3.63
CA ILE A 130 4.67 -16.33 3.77
C ILE A 130 5.29 -16.40 5.17
N ARG A 131 4.48 -16.74 6.18
CA ARG A 131 4.92 -16.91 7.56
C ARG A 131 5.82 -18.14 7.75
N GLU A 132 5.80 -19.11 6.85
CA GLU A 132 6.59 -20.35 6.95
C GLU A 132 8.11 -20.09 6.99
N TRP A 133 8.58 -19.00 6.38
CA TRP A 133 9.97 -18.56 6.46
C TRP A 133 10.17 -17.29 7.31
N GLY A 134 9.13 -16.87 8.05
CA GLY A 134 9.17 -15.67 8.89
C GLY A 134 8.94 -14.36 8.13
N GLY A 135 8.48 -14.42 6.87
CA GLY A 135 8.09 -13.22 6.12
C GLY A 135 6.88 -12.51 6.75
N LYS A 136 6.82 -11.20 6.58
CA LYS A 136 5.79 -10.33 7.17
C LYS A 136 5.07 -9.50 6.12
N PHE A 137 3.83 -9.14 6.40
CA PHE A 137 3.06 -8.24 5.53
C PHE A 137 3.16 -6.81 6.01
N VAL A 138 3.29 -5.88 5.07
CA VAL A 138 3.36 -4.44 5.35
C VAL A 138 2.19 -3.75 4.68
N ILE A 139 1.36 -3.10 5.49
CA ILE A 139 0.16 -2.39 5.04
C ILE A 139 0.43 -0.89 5.19
N PRO A 140 0.43 -0.11 4.11
CA PRO A 140 0.93 1.27 4.15
C PRO A 140 -0.06 2.32 4.65
N VAL A 141 -1.36 2.02 4.63
CA VAL A 141 -2.45 3.00 4.83
C VAL A 141 -3.52 2.35 5.72
N PRO A 142 -4.17 3.10 6.64
CA PRO A 142 -4.05 4.55 6.91
C PRO A 142 -2.77 4.97 7.67
N GLU A 143 -2.24 4.08 8.48
CA GLU A 143 -0.92 4.17 9.09
C GLU A 143 -0.15 2.89 8.77
N LEU A 144 1.18 2.96 8.73
CA LEU A 144 1.99 1.79 8.42
C LEU A 144 1.87 0.75 9.53
N THR A 145 1.45 -0.46 9.18
CA THR A 145 1.37 -1.60 10.10
C THR A 145 2.06 -2.82 9.52
N ILE A 146 2.74 -3.58 10.37
CA ILE A 146 3.40 -4.84 10.02
C ILE A 146 2.64 -5.99 10.70
N SER A 147 2.31 -7.03 9.93
CA SER A 147 1.62 -8.24 10.40
C SER A 147 2.48 -9.49 10.28
#